data_AF-A0A356KDF6-F1
#
_entry.id   AF-A0A356KDF6-F1
#
_cell.length_a   1.000
_cell.length_b   1.000
_cell.length_c   1.000
_cell.angle_alpha   90.00
_cell.angle_beta   90.00
_cell.angle_gamma   90.00
#
_symmetry.space_group_name_H-M   'P 1'
#
loop_
_entity.id
_entity.type
_entity.pdbx_description
1 polymer ?
#
loop_
_entity_poly.entity_id
_entity_poly.type
_entity_poly.pdbx_seq_one_letter_code
_entity_poly.pdbx_strand_id
1 'polypeptide(L)'
;MAQAFWNWVQQEEERLYGMVVDDAVGLVEELCDMLQREHAGLVVEVYHGPSSEDEPAERPAGMVISCNGYRERIEQVEAVVDSAPELSRWTVEAFRPRDRVAGISITLRGVELQADDVFAQVLQGGSGEVGVRLLVKGLEQDEEYEPRRHGAYLLLDHAVGELDSMRTIHHVEIEPYPKGAEPEGALALSDLPARLDEIKTAGFDLWDVYFTWLDEDPASIVYKLGLSRLAPLRERPVRLRILLDLNQARDDGLPESAELDVLRELEDVLEPRLREEADALYVGRITTRGLRDLVYYAKSEEGLAELAEAALAAHPDYTGCVQVERDPRWSFFRELLEPSPFERLRNDLQEITRELDGEGDDPEAARTCTLHFGFPAEEPRDAFASELASEGFELETRQEGEGENAWFALRVTRDETPGDFCDLALRLFGRADQAKGELIGFELPALEGGDTAG
;
A
#
# COMPACT_ATOMS: atom_id res chain seq x y z
N MET A 1 -13.64 -14.43 10.62
CA MET A 1 -12.86 -14.81 11.81
C MET A 1 -12.62 -16.31 11.72
N ALA A 2 -11.39 -16.76 11.95
CA ALA A 2 -10.96 -18.15 11.79
C ALA A 2 -11.29 -19.00 13.03
N GLN A 3 -12.56 -18.96 13.44
CA GLN A 3 -12.95 -19.50 14.74
C GLN A 3 -12.79 -21.02 14.80
N ALA A 4 -13.07 -21.75 13.70
CA ALA A 4 -12.94 -23.21 13.72
C ALA A 4 -11.47 -23.63 13.74
N PHE A 5 -10.61 -22.97 12.95
CA PHE A 5 -9.17 -23.15 12.98
C PHE A 5 -8.60 -22.92 14.38
N TRP A 6 -8.88 -21.77 15.00
CA TRP A 6 -8.33 -21.47 16.33
C TRP A 6 -8.86 -22.36 17.44
N ASN A 7 -10.15 -22.71 17.42
CA ASN A 7 -10.71 -23.66 18.38
C ASN A 7 -10.03 -25.03 18.26
N TRP A 8 -9.68 -25.46 17.05
CA TRP A 8 -8.96 -26.70 16.82
C TRP A 8 -7.50 -26.62 17.26
N VAL A 9 -6.78 -25.54 16.93
CA VAL A 9 -5.39 -25.32 17.40
C VAL A 9 -5.32 -25.35 18.92
N GLN A 10 -6.26 -24.70 19.61
CA GLN A 10 -6.30 -24.69 21.08
C GLN A 10 -6.61 -26.08 21.67
N GLN A 11 -7.44 -26.90 21.00
CA GLN A 11 -7.74 -28.26 21.45
C GLN A 11 -6.56 -29.22 21.27
N GLU A 12 -5.79 -29.04 20.19
CA GLU A 12 -4.67 -29.91 19.81
C GLU A 12 -3.30 -29.31 20.18
N GLU A 13 -3.26 -28.26 21.00
CA GLU A 13 -2.08 -27.41 21.24
C GLU A 13 -0.83 -28.22 21.61
N GLU A 14 -0.97 -29.18 22.54
CA GLU A 14 0.14 -30.05 22.99
C GLU A 14 0.64 -30.98 21.87
N ARG A 15 -0.27 -31.55 21.07
CA ARG A 15 0.10 -32.44 19.96
C ARG A 15 0.81 -31.66 18.86
N LEU A 16 0.23 -30.54 18.45
CA LEU A 16 0.80 -29.68 17.41
C LEU A 16 2.17 -29.17 17.83
N TYR A 17 2.35 -28.77 19.10
CA TYR A 17 3.63 -28.31 19.62
C TYR A 17 4.69 -29.43 19.61
N GLY A 18 4.31 -30.67 19.96
CA GLY A 18 5.22 -31.82 19.88
C GLY A 18 5.72 -32.10 18.46
N MET A 19 4.88 -31.86 17.45
CA MET A 19 5.24 -32.06 16.04
C MET A 19 6.26 -31.03 15.52
N VAL A 20 6.48 -29.90 16.20
CA VAL A 20 7.43 -28.87 15.74
C VAL A 20 8.84 -29.47 15.57
N VAL A 21 9.26 -30.35 16.50
CA VAL A 21 10.56 -31.04 16.46
C VAL A 21 10.48 -32.35 15.69
N ASP A 22 9.39 -33.10 15.85
CA ASP A 22 9.28 -34.48 15.36
C ASP A 22 8.90 -34.56 13.87
N ASP A 23 8.05 -33.65 13.39
CA ASP A 23 7.52 -33.64 12.02
C ASP A 23 7.00 -32.24 11.62
N ALA A 24 7.92 -31.29 11.46
CA ALA A 24 7.58 -29.92 11.07
C ALA A 24 6.86 -29.84 9.70
N VAL A 25 7.18 -30.75 8.78
CA VAL A 25 6.56 -30.77 7.44
C VAL A 25 5.10 -31.21 7.54
N GLY A 26 4.82 -32.33 8.20
CA GLY A 26 3.45 -32.80 8.42
C GLY A 26 2.63 -31.82 9.26
N LEU A 27 3.26 -31.14 10.22
CA LEU A 27 2.62 -30.07 11.00
C LEU A 27 2.16 -28.90 10.10
N VAL A 28 3.04 -28.40 9.23
CA VAL A 28 2.71 -27.30 8.31
C VAL A 28 1.59 -27.72 7.36
N GLU A 29 1.64 -28.92 6.80
CA GLU A 29 0.56 -29.46 5.96
C GLU A 29 -0.77 -29.49 6.71
N GLU A 30 -0.81 -30.00 7.95
CA GLU A 30 -2.03 -30.10 8.75
C GLU A 30 -2.60 -28.72 9.12
N LEU A 31 -1.74 -27.77 9.52
CA LEU A 31 -2.11 -26.40 9.83
C LEU A 31 -2.68 -25.68 8.60
N CYS A 32 -2.02 -25.82 7.44
CA CYS A 32 -2.47 -25.22 6.19
C CYS A 32 -3.80 -25.82 5.73
N ASP A 33 -3.95 -27.15 5.75
CA ASP A 33 -5.19 -27.83 5.39
C ASP A 33 -6.36 -27.36 6.24
N MET A 34 -6.16 -27.16 7.55
CA MET A 34 -7.22 -26.67 8.42
C MET A 34 -7.53 -25.19 8.17
N LEU A 35 -6.52 -24.34 8.05
CA LEU A 35 -6.71 -22.91 7.82
C LEU A 35 -7.41 -22.66 6.47
N GLN A 36 -7.02 -23.37 5.42
CA GLN A 36 -7.55 -23.18 4.07
C GLN A 36 -9.01 -23.61 3.91
N ARG A 37 -9.58 -24.40 4.84
CA ARG A 37 -11.02 -24.72 4.85
C ARG A 37 -11.89 -23.49 5.11
N GLU A 38 -11.39 -22.53 5.89
CA GLU A 38 -12.08 -21.26 6.17
C GLU A 38 -11.50 -20.11 5.34
N HIS A 39 -10.21 -20.18 5.01
CA HIS A 39 -9.42 -19.10 4.43
C HIS A 39 -8.52 -19.59 3.29
N ALA A 40 -9.13 -19.89 2.14
CA ALA A 40 -8.40 -20.33 0.95
C ALA A 40 -7.32 -19.32 0.53
N GLY A 41 -6.09 -19.79 0.30
CA GLY A 41 -4.94 -18.97 -0.10
C GLY A 41 -4.09 -18.45 1.06
N LEU A 42 -4.46 -18.71 2.32
CA LEU A 42 -3.57 -18.48 3.45
C LEU A 42 -2.71 -19.71 3.75
N VAL A 43 -1.51 -19.46 4.24
CA VAL A 43 -0.51 -20.47 4.55
C VAL A 43 0.02 -20.27 5.96
N VAL A 44 0.57 -21.34 6.55
CA VAL A 44 1.16 -21.34 7.89
C VAL A 44 2.62 -21.77 7.79
N GLU A 45 3.49 -21.01 8.42
CA GLU A 45 4.86 -21.43 8.69
C GLU A 45 5.06 -21.65 10.19
N VAL A 46 5.96 -22.55 10.54
CA VAL A 46 6.32 -22.83 11.93
C VAL A 46 7.83 -22.74 12.12
N TYR A 47 8.26 -22.13 13.21
CA TYR A 47 9.66 -22.08 13.58
C TYR A 47 9.85 -22.39 15.07
N HIS A 48 11.02 -22.94 15.39
CA HIS A 48 11.38 -23.22 16.78
C HIS A 48 11.74 -21.90 17.49
N GLY A 49 11.20 -21.69 18.68
CA GLY A 49 11.66 -20.62 19.55
C GLY A 49 13.16 -20.80 19.88
N PRO A 50 13.90 -19.71 20.14
CA PRO A 50 15.34 -19.79 20.40
C PRO A 50 15.64 -20.71 21.60
N SER A 51 16.36 -21.80 21.36
CA SER A 51 16.85 -22.72 22.38
C SER A 51 18.22 -22.26 22.87
N SER A 52 18.33 -22.00 24.17
CA SER A 52 19.63 -21.83 24.84
C SER A 52 19.86 -22.99 25.79
N GLU A 53 21.08 -23.52 25.82
CA GLU A 53 21.46 -24.65 26.70
C GLU A 53 21.14 -24.39 28.18
N ASP A 54 21.07 -23.12 28.60
CA ASP A 54 20.84 -22.69 29.98
C ASP A 54 19.35 -22.53 30.39
N GLU A 55 18.41 -22.57 29.44
CA GLU A 55 16.96 -22.47 29.72
C GLU A 55 16.16 -23.51 28.91
N PRO A 56 16.10 -24.77 29.37
CA PRO A 56 15.34 -25.84 28.71
C PRO A 56 13.81 -25.74 28.92
N ALA A 57 13.31 -24.60 29.41
CA ALA A 57 11.87 -24.39 29.52
C ALA A 57 11.25 -24.38 28.10
N GLU A 58 10.12 -25.08 27.95
CA GLU A 58 9.30 -25.08 26.73
C GLU A 58 8.92 -23.64 26.36
N ARG A 59 9.77 -22.99 25.54
CA ARG A 59 9.45 -21.67 24.98
C ARG A 59 8.42 -21.85 23.88
N PRO A 60 7.49 -20.90 23.72
CA PRO A 60 6.48 -21.00 22.68
C PRO A 60 7.14 -21.10 21.29
N ALA A 61 6.60 -21.97 20.45
CA ALA A 61 6.97 -22.07 19.04
C ALA A 61 6.37 -20.88 18.27
N GLY A 62 7.02 -20.47 17.20
CA GLY A 62 6.49 -19.45 16.30
C GLY A 62 5.53 -20.06 15.30
N MET A 63 4.37 -19.44 15.12
CA MET A 63 3.42 -19.72 14.05
C MET A 63 3.20 -18.44 13.24
N VAL A 64 3.66 -18.43 12.00
CA VAL A 64 3.46 -17.30 11.08
C VAL A 64 2.30 -17.64 10.17
N ILE A 65 1.32 -16.75 10.08
CA ILE A 65 0.26 -16.83 9.07
C ILE A 65 0.61 -15.84 7.95
N SER A 66 0.58 -16.31 6.72
CA SER A 66 0.95 -15.55 5.51
C SER A 66 -0.10 -15.76 4.41
N CYS A 67 -0.02 -14.96 3.35
CA CYS A 67 -0.82 -15.08 2.14
C CYS A 67 -0.02 -15.37 0.87
N ASN A 68 1.22 -15.89 0.98
CA ASN A 68 2.03 -16.29 -0.18
C ASN A 68 2.16 -15.19 -1.26
N GLY A 69 2.35 -13.94 -0.83
CA GLY A 69 2.52 -12.78 -1.73
C GLY A 69 1.22 -12.13 -2.27
N TYR A 70 0.05 -12.71 -2.01
CA TYR A 70 -1.25 -12.16 -2.46
C TYR A 70 -1.65 -10.94 -1.62
N ARG A 71 -1.28 -9.74 -2.06
CA ARG A 71 -1.49 -8.47 -1.33
C ARG A 71 -2.94 -8.23 -0.93
N GLU A 72 -3.89 -8.64 -1.76
CA GLU A 72 -5.33 -8.52 -1.52
C GLU A 72 -5.83 -9.33 -0.31
N ARG A 73 -5.00 -10.23 0.21
CA ARG A 73 -5.31 -11.08 1.37
C ARG A 73 -4.64 -10.61 2.66
N ILE A 74 -3.92 -9.49 2.63
CA ILE A 74 -3.20 -9.00 3.81
C ILE A 74 -4.15 -8.80 4.99
N GLU A 75 -5.29 -8.14 4.76
CA GLU A 75 -6.28 -7.89 5.80
C GLU A 75 -6.93 -9.19 6.32
N GLN A 76 -7.00 -10.22 5.48
CA GLN A 76 -7.50 -11.53 5.88
C GLN A 76 -6.52 -12.21 6.85
N VAL A 77 -5.21 -12.17 6.57
CA VAL A 77 -4.17 -12.68 7.48
C VAL A 77 -4.23 -11.94 8.81
N GLU A 78 -4.26 -10.60 8.79
CA GLU A 78 -4.33 -9.78 10.00
C GLU A 78 -5.59 -10.12 10.82
N ALA A 79 -6.74 -10.28 10.17
CA ALA A 79 -7.99 -10.66 10.84
C ALA A 79 -7.93 -12.06 11.47
N VAL A 80 -7.22 -13.00 10.85
CA VAL A 80 -7.04 -14.35 11.39
C VAL A 80 -6.18 -14.26 12.64
N VAL A 81 -5.02 -13.60 12.57
CA VAL A 81 -4.08 -13.45 13.69
C VAL A 81 -4.69 -12.65 14.85
N ASP A 82 -5.38 -11.55 14.57
CA ASP A 82 -6.05 -10.74 15.61
C ASP A 82 -7.17 -11.50 16.36
N SER A 83 -7.68 -12.59 15.76
CA SER A 83 -8.66 -13.48 16.38
C SER A 83 -8.06 -14.69 17.10
N ALA A 84 -6.73 -14.79 17.15
CA ALA A 84 -6.05 -15.88 17.85
C ALA A 84 -6.36 -15.84 19.36
N PRO A 85 -6.72 -16.99 19.97
CA PRO A 85 -6.89 -17.08 21.42
C PRO A 85 -5.52 -17.00 22.11
N GLU A 86 -5.53 -16.81 23.43
CA GLU A 86 -4.30 -17.00 24.21
C GLU A 86 -3.83 -18.46 24.10
N LEU A 87 -2.63 -18.65 23.55
CA LEU A 87 -1.94 -19.92 23.41
C LEU A 87 -0.68 -19.89 24.29
N SER A 88 -0.51 -20.93 25.10
CA SER A 88 0.61 -21.01 26.04
C SER A 88 1.90 -21.49 25.39
N ARG A 89 1.78 -22.20 24.27
CA ARG A 89 2.88 -22.85 23.54
C ARG A 89 3.18 -22.23 22.17
N TRP A 90 2.46 -21.17 21.81
CA TRP A 90 2.58 -20.54 20.50
C TRP A 90 2.67 -19.03 20.60
N THR A 91 3.57 -18.44 19.81
CA THR A 91 3.52 -17.03 19.45
C THR A 91 3.01 -16.97 18.02
N VAL A 92 1.88 -16.29 17.82
CA VAL A 92 1.23 -16.17 16.52
C VAL A 92 1.56 -14.80 15.94
N GLU A 93 2.07 -14.79 14.72
CA GLU A 93 2.48 -13.58 14.02
C GLU A 93 1.85 -13.53 12.62
N ALA A 94 1.45 -12.33 12.20
CA ALA A 94 1.05 -12.07 10.83
C ALA A 94 2.29 -11.70 10.02
N PHE A 95 2.60 -12.49 9.00
CA PHE A 95 3.76 -12.35 8.12
C PHE A 95 5.10 -12.53 8.82
N ARG A 96 6.11 -12.94 8.04
CA ARG A 96 7.46 -13.09 8.56
C ARG A 96 8.03 -11.71 8.94
N PRO A 97 8.49 -11.49 10.18
CA PRO A 97 9.16 -10.25 10.56
C PRO A 97 10.51 -10.11 9.85
N ARG A 98 11.00 -8.87 9.75
CA ARG A 98 12.36 -8.59 9.26
C ARG A 98 13.41 -9.29 10.14
N ASP A 99 14.46 -9.82 9.52
CA ASP A 99 15.56 -10.52 10.19
C ASP A 99 16.91 -9.84 9.91
N ARG A 100 17.91 -10.11 10.76
CA ARG A 100 19.28 -9.66 10.54
C ARG A 100 19.95 -10.56 9.51
N VAL A 101 19.98 -10.10 8.27
CA VAL A 101 20.56 -10.87 7.15
C VAL A 101 22.09 -10.91 7.09
N ALA A 102 22.79 -10.09 7.88
CA ALA A 102 24.26 -10.08 7.87
C ALA A 102 24.84 -11.47 8.22
N GLY A 103 25.60 -12.07 7.29
CA GLY A 103 26.15 -13.42 7.43
C GLY A 103 25.16 -14.57 7.24
N ILE A 104 23.93 -14.32 6.74
CA ILE A 104 22.99 -15.36 6.31
C ILE A 104 23.35 -15.85 4.90
N SER A 105 23.17 -17.14 4.67
CA SER A 105 23.34 -17.78 3.36
C SER A 105 22.08 -18.54 2.95
N ILE A 106 21.67 -18.40 1.70
CA ILE A 106 20.61 -19.22 1.09
C ILE A 106 21.24 -20.24 0.17
N THR A 107 20.91 -21.53 0.34
CA THR A 107 21.34 -22.61 -0.56
C THR A 107 20.15 -23.15 -1.33
N LEU A 108 20.17 -23.01 -2.65
CA LEU A 108 19.12 -23.51 -3.56
C LEU A 108 19.74 -24.36 -4.65
N ARG A 109 19.23 -25.58 -4.83
CA ARG A 109 19.70 -26.52 -5.87
C ARG A 109 21.23 -26.74 -5.85
N GLY A 110 21.85 -26.66 -4.67
CA GLY A 110 23.30 -26.82 -4.48
C GLY A 110 24.13 -25.56 -4.72
N VAL A 111 23.49 -24.43 -5.06
CA VAL A 111 24.12 -23.12 -5.22
C VAL A 111 23.91 -22.31 -3.95
N GLU A 112 25.00 -21.82 -3.37
CA GLU A 112 25.01 -20.99 -2.17
C GLU A 112 25.13 -19.51 -2.54
N LEU A 113 24.29 -18.67 -1.96
CA LEU A 113 24.36 -17.22 -2.06
C LEU A 113 24.39 -16.61 -0.66
N GLN A 114 25.42 -15.80 -0.40
CA GLN A 114 25.60 -15.07 0.85
C GLN A 114 24.92 -13.70 0.77
N ALA A 115 24.32 -13.25 1.86
CA ALA A 115 23.70 -11.92 1.94
C ALA A 115 24.70 -10.79 1.64
N ASP A 116 25.96 -10.95 2.06
CA ASP A 116 27.05 -9.98 1.86
C ASP A 116 27.48 -9.83 0.37
N ASP A 117 27.01 -10.75 -0.48
CA ASP A 117 27.19 -10.70 -1.93
C ASP A 117 26.00 -10.08 -2.68
N VAL A 118 24.98 -9.65 -1.95
CA VAL A 118 23.79 -8.97 -2.48
C VAL A 118 23.77 -7.51 -2.01
N PHE A 119 23.67 -6.60 -2.96
CA PHE A 119 23.54 -5.17 -2.72
C PHE A 119 22.17 -4.71 -3.21
N ALA A 120 21.67 -3.63 -2.63
CA ALA A 120 20.39 -3.04 -3.00
C ALA A 120 20.58 -1.60 -3.48
N GLN A 121 19.79 -1.18 -4.45
CA GLN A 121 19.64 0.20 -4.86
C GLN A 121 18.15 0.52 -4.84
N VAL A 122 17.75 1.58 -4.14
CA VAL A 122 16.36 2.01 -4.15
C VAL A 122 16.10 2.83 -5.40
N LEU A 123 15.07 2.46 -6.15
CA LEU A 123 14.58 3.18 -7.31
C LEU A 123 13.36 4.01 -6.89
N GLN A 124 13.42 5.32 -7.06
CA GLN A 124 12.28 6.22 -6.82
C GLN A 124 12.02 7.05 -8.07
N GLY A 125 10.79 6.97 -8.57
CA GLY A 125 10.29 7.81 -9.66
C GLY A 125 9.41 8.95 -9.15
N GLY A 126 8.90 9.77 -10.08
CA GLY A 126 7.99 10.89 -9.76
C GLY A 126 6.62 10.46 -9.20
N SER A 127 6.20 9.21 -9.43
CA SER A 127 4.93 8.64 -8.95
C SER A 127 4.94 8.30 -7.46
N GLY A 128 6.08 8.40 -6.79
CA GLY A 128 6.25 7.99 -5.40
C GLY A 128 6.41 6.48 -5.21
N GLU A 129 6.19 5.64 -6.22
CA GLU A 129 6.43 4.20 -6.12
C GLU A 129 7.89 3.90 -5.74
N VAL A 130 8.08 2.85 -4.94
CA VAL A 130 9.40 2.42 -4.48
C VAL A 130 9.76 1.12 -5.16
N GLY A 131 10.77 1.15 -6.03
CA GLY A 131 11.42 -0.02 -6.58
C GLY A 131 12.68 -0.40 -5.81
N VAL A 132 13.07 -1.66 -5.88
CA VAL A 132 14.37 -2.12 -5.36
C VAL A 132 15.10 -2.91 -6.44
N ARG A 133 16.30 -2.47 -6.81
CA ARG A 133 17.23 -3.23 -7.64
C ARG A 133 18.22 -3.98 -6.76
N LEU A 134 18.22 -5.30 -6.87
CA LEU A 134 19.20 -6.19 -6.26
C LEU A 134 20.37 -6.39 -7.22
N LEU A 135 21.58 -6.07 -6.75
CA LEU A 135 22.82 -6.20 -7.48
C LEU A 135 23.62 -7.37 -6.88
N VAL A 136 23.67 -8.48 -7.61
CA VAL A 136 24.19 -9.76 -7.10
C VAL A 136 25.58 -10.04 -7.65
N LYS A 137 26.57 -10.21 -6.76
CA LYS A 137 27.93 -10.59 -7.17
C LYS A 137 27.96 -12.00 -7.75
N GLY A 138 28.71 -12.15 -8.84
CA GLY A 138 28.88 -13.45 -9.51
C GLY A 138 27.60 -13.98 -10.17
N LEU A 139 26.60 -13.12 -10.42
CA LEU A 139 25.45 -13.49 -11.23
C LEU A 139 25.86 -13.52 -12.71
N GLU A 140 26.03 -14.72 -13.26
CA GLU A 140 26.38 -14.94 -14.66
C GLU A 140 25.26 -15.74 -15.36
N GLN A 141 25.15 -15.62 -16.69
CA GLN A 141 24.13 -16.33 -17.48
C GLN A 141 24.53 -17.80 -17.67
N ASP A 142 24.45 -18.57 -16.59
CA ASP A 142 24.78 -19.99 -16.51
C ASP A 142 23.75 -20.79 -15.70
N GLU A 143 24.05 -22.05 -15.38
CA GLU A 143 23.16 -22.95 -14.64
C GLU A 143 22.87 -22.48 -13.19
N GLU A 144 23.70 -21.60 -12.64
CA GLU A 144 23.53 -21.02 -11.30
C GLU A 144 22.70 -19.73 -11.31
N TYR A 145 22.40 -19.18 -12.49
CA TYR A 145 21.67 -17.91 -12.65
C TYR A 145 20.33 -17.91 -11.90
N GLU A 146 19.46 -18.89 -12.18
CA GLU A 146 18.13 -18.97 -11.59
C GLU A 146 18.17 -19.24 -10.07
N PRO A 147 18.96 -20.22 -9.56
CA PRO A 147 19.17 -20.39 -8.13
C PRO A 147 19.65 -19.12 -7.41
N ARG A 148 20.59 -18.37 -8.00
CA ARG A 148 21.11 -17.12 -7.42
C ARG A 148 20.05 -16.02 -7.41
N ARG A 149 19.28 -15.86 -8.49
CA ARG A 149 18.17 -14.89 -8.55
C ARG A 149 17.11 -15.18 -7.49
N HIS A 150 16.70 -16.44 -7.38
CA HIS A 150 15.72 -16.85 -6.39
C HIS A 150 16.27 -16.67 -4.96
N GLY A 151 17.54 -17.02 -4.74
CA GLY A 151 18.21 -16.79 -3.45
C GLY A 151 18.27 -15.32 -3.06
N ALA A 152 18.52 -14.42 -4.02
CA ALA A 152 18.53 -12.99 -3.79
C ALA A 152 17.15 -12.44 -3.40
N TYR A 153 16.08 -12.96 -4.01
CA TYR A 153 14.70 -12.61 -3.65
C TYR A 153 14.35 -13.06 -2.23
N LEU A 154 14.71 -14.30 -1.85
CA LEU A 154 14.51 -14.78 -0.47
C LEU A 154 15.30 -13.94 0.55
N LEU A 155 16.54 -13.59 0.23
CA LEU A 155 17.35 -12.72 1.08
C LEU A 155 16.73 -11.32 1.25
N LEU A 156 16.09 -10.77 0.21
CA LEU A 156 15.34 -9.52 0.30
C LEU A 156 14.16 -9.64 1.28
N ASP A 157 13.36 -10.70 1.16
CA ASP A 157 12.24 -10.94 2.09
C ASP A 157 12.71 -11.13 3.53
N HIS A 158 13.84 -11.82 3.75
CA HIS A 158 14.46 -11.90 5.07
C HIS A 158 14.89 -10.52 5.58
N ALA A 159 15.50 -9.69 4.74
CA ALA A 159 16.02 -8.38 5.16
C ALA A 159 14.88 -7.43 5.53
N VAL A 160 13.86 -7.34 4.69
CA VAL A 160 12.80 -6.33 4.79
C VAL A 160 11.60 -6.82 5.60
N GLY A 161 11.38 -8.13 5.64
CA GLY A 161 10.16 -8.72 6.17
C GLY A 161 9.06 -8.79 5.09
N GLU A 162 8.22 -9.81 5.20
CA GLU A 162 7.26 -10.15 4.14
C GLU A 162 6.18 -9.07 3.94
N LEU A 163 5.65 -8.51 5.03
CA LEU A 163 4.64 -7.46 4.95
C LEU A 163 5.18 -6.16 4.34
N ASP A 164 6.38 -5.76 4.73
CA ASP A 164 7.02 -4.55 4.22
C ASP A 164 7.44 -4.72 2.76
N SER A 165 7.87 -5.94 2.38
CA SER A 165 8.09 -6.33 0.97
C SER A 165 6.82 -6.12 0.14
N MET A 166 5.66 -6.59 0.63
CA MET A 166 4.38 -6.43 -0.06
C MET A 166 3.80 -5.01 -0.05
N ARG A 167 3.95 -4.24 1.05
CA ARG A 167 3.34 -2.91 1.18
C ARG A 167 4.21 -1.77 0.65
N THR A 168 5.54 -1.93 0.70
CA THR A 168 6.48 -0.85 0.40
C THR A 168 7.07 -0.99 -0.98
N ILE A 169 7.50 -2.20 -1.36
CA ILE A 169 8.25 -2.43 -2.60
C ILE A 169 7.25 -2.74 -3.71
N HIS A 170 7.22 -1.90 -4.75
CA HIS A 170 6.28 -2.01 -5.86
C HIS A 170 6.82 -2.94 -6.96
N HIS A 171 8.12 -2.90 -7.20
CA HIS A 171 8.80 -3.78 -8.15
C HIS A 171 10.21 -4.12 -7.67
N VAL A 172 10.70 -5.28 -8.09
CA VAL A 172 12.07 -5.75 -7.80
C VAL A 172 12.77 -6.07 -9.11
N GLU A 173 13.94 -5.48 -9.30
CA GLU A 173 14.85 -5.81 -10.39
C GLU A 173 16.03 -6.61 -9.84
N ILE A 174 16.55 -7.60 -10.58
CA ILE A 174 17.74 -8.35 -10.18
C ILE A 174 18.75 -8.30 -11.32
N GLU A 175 19.91 -7.71 -11.04
CA GLU A 175 20.97 -7.47 -12.01
C GLU A 175 22.33 -7.96 -11.49
N PRO A 176 23.28 -8.28 -12.38
CA PRO A 176 24.64 -8.60 -11.97
C PRO A 176 25.34 -7.39 -11.37
N TYR A 177 26.07 -7.59 -10.28
CA TYR A 177 26.91 -6.55 -9.71
C TYR A 177 27.98 -6.11 -10.73
N PRO A 178 28.14 -4.81 -11.02
CA PRO A 178 29.03 -4.34 -12.07
C PRO A 178 30.50 -4.66 -11.75
N LYS A 179 31.24 -5.16 -12.76
CA LYS A 179 32.70 -5.46 -12.66
C LYS A 179 33.58 -4.19 -12.63
N GLY A 180 32.97 -3.00 -12.56
CA GLY A 180 33.61 -1.69 -12.73
C GLY A 180 33.55 -0.83 -11.47
N ALA A 181 33.18 0.45 -11.63
CA ALA A 181 32.95 1.34 -10.49
C ALA A 181 31.78 0.83 -9.63
N GLU A 182 31.83 1.12 -8.33
CA GLU A 182 30.71 0.85 -7.44
C GLU A 182 29.46 1.58 -7.96
N PRO A 183 28.31 0.90 -8.03
CA PRO A 183 27.07 1.50 -8.49
C PRO A 183 26.66 2.61 -7.53
N GLU A 184 26.33 3.78 -8.09
CA GLU A 184 25.95 4.95 -7.30
C GLU A 184 24.69 4.66 -6.48
N GLY A 185 24.72 4.95 -5.17
CA GLY A 185 23.57 4.73 -4.29
C GLY A 185 23.29 3.25 -3.97
N ALA A 186 24.18 2.32 -4.32
CA ALA A 186 24.10 0.95 -3.84
C ALA A 186 24.48 0.87 -2.37
N LEU A 187 23.72 0.08 -1.61
CA LEU A 187 23.94 -0.22 -0.19
C LEU A 187 24.00 -1.72 0.03
N ALA A 188 24.59 -2.15 1.15
CA ALA A 188 24.53 -3.55 1.54
C ALA A 188 23.08 -3.95 1.82
N LEU A 189 22.68 -5.19 1.51
CA LEU A 189 21.30 -5.63 1.75
C LEU A 189 20.86 -5.45 3.22
N SER A 190 21.79 -5.58 4.17
CA SER A 190 21.55 -5.35 5.60
C SER A 190 21.12 -3.92 5.95
N ASP A 191 21.46 -2.94 5.12
CA ASP A 191 21.16 -1.51 5.35
C ASP A 191 19.84 -1.09 4.66
N LEU A 192 19.27 -1.95 3.80
CA LEU A 192 18.05 -1.67 3.06
C LEU A 192 16.83 -1.38 3.96
N PRO A 193 16.60 -2.12 5.07
CA PRO A 193 15.45 -1.86 5.92
C PRO A 193 15.47 -0.44 6.50
N ALA A 194 16.63 0.03 6.96
CA ALA A 194 16.78 1.39 7.48
C ALA A 194 16.52 2.44 6.38
N ARG A 195 17.01 2.19 5.16
CA ARG A 195 16.75 3.08 4.02
C ARG A 195 15.26 3.12 3.65
N LEU A 196 14.57 1.99 3.68
CA LEU A 196 13.12 1.94 3.44
C LEU A 196 12.34 2.63 4.57
N ASP A 197 12.75 2.48 5.82
CA ASP A 197 12.14 3.19 6.95
C ASP A 197 12.34 4.71 6.82
N GLU A 198 13.52 5.18 6.40
CA GLU A 198 13.75 6.58 6.06
C GLU A 198 12.81 7.07 4.96
N ILE A 199 12.54 6.24 3.95
CA ILE A 199 11.65 6.61 2.84
C ILE A 199 10.19 6.65 3.29
N LYS A 200 9.77 5.69 4.11
CA LYS A 200 8.43 5.66 4.70
C LYS A 200 8.18 6.89 5.59
N THR A 201 9.20 7.33 6.30
CA THR A 201 9.14 8.50 7.18
C THR A 201 9.42 9.81 6.42
N ALA A 202 10.15 9.76 5.31
CA ALA A 202 10.34 10.88 4.41
C ALA A 202 9.00 11.24 3.79
N GLY A 203 8.54 12.45 4.10
CA GLY A 203 7.23 12.91 3.67
C GLY A 203 6.08 12.42 4.54
N PHE A 204 6.35 11.89 5.75
CA PHE A 204 5.31 11.65 6.76
C PHE A 204 4.40 12.87 6.93
N ASP A 205 4.99 14.07 6.96
CA ASP A 205 4.27 15.34 7.09
C ASP A 205 3.78 15.93 5.75
N LEU A 206 3.79 15.16 4.65
CA LEU A 206 3.13 15.58 3.42
C LEU A 206 1.62 15.47 3.57
N TRP A 207 0.95 16.51 3.08
CA TRP A 207 -0.49 16.64 3.01
C TRP A 207 -0.89 16.84 1.56
N ASP A 208 -2.04 16.30 1.22
CA ASP A 208 -2.64 16.48 -0.10
C ASP A 208 -4.12 16.85 0.05
N VAL A 209 -4.67 17.45 -0.99
CA VAL A 209 -6.06 17.90 -1.05
C VAL A 209 -6.64 17.55 -2.40
N TYR A 210 -7.84 16.99 -2.39
CA TYR A 210 -8.61 16.79 -3.60
C TYR A 210 -10.08 17.15 -3.41
N PHE A 211 -10.74 17.37 -4.53
CA PHE A 211 -12.17 17.63 -4.59
C PHE A 211 -12.86 16.43 -5.22
N THR A 212 -13.94 15.98 -4.59
CA THR A 212 -14.73 14.86 -5.06
C THR A 212 -16.21 15.07 -4.76
N TRP A 213 -17.03 14.07 -5.07
CA TRP A 213 -18.45 14.06 -4.75
C TRP A 213 -18.70 12.89 -3.81
N LEU A 214 -19.26 13.20 -2.64
CA LEU A 214 -19.73 12.19 -1.70
C LEU A 214 -21.25 12.10 -1.86
N ASP A 215 -21.70 10.94 -2.35
CA ASP A 215 -23.04 10.75 -2.91
C ASP A 215 -23.33 11.75 -4.05
N GLU A 216 -24.13 12.79 -3.79
CA GLU A 216 -24.48 13.84 -4.76
C GLU A 216 -23.88 15.22 -4.39
N ASP A 217 -23.16 15.31 -3.28
CA ASP A 217 -22.70 16.58 -2.72
C ASP A 217 -21.20 16.80 -2.96
N PRO A 218 -20.78 18.02 -3.35
CA PRO A 218 -19.38 18.37 -3.43
C PRO A 218 -18.68 18.17 -2.08
N ALA A 219 -17.45 17.67 -2.14
CA ALA A 219 -16.60 17.42 -0.99
C ALA A 219 -15.18 17.91 -1.26
N SER A 220 -14.57 18.51 -0.24
CA SER A 220 -13.14 18.78 -0.18
C SER A 220 -12.53 17.89 0.89
N ILE A 221 -11.55 17.08 0.49
CA ILE A 221 -10.88 16.14 1.38
C ILE A 221 -9.42 16.55 1.46
N VAL A 222 -8.94 16.73 2.70
CA VAL A 222 -7.52 16.95 2.99
C VAL A 222 -7.06 15.78 3.82
N TYR A 223 -5.98 15.14 3.43
CA TYR A 223 -5.50 13.93 4.09
C TYR A 223 -3.98 13.94 4.17
N LYS A 224 -3.44 13.26 5.18
CA LYS A 224 -2.01 13.15 5.40
C LYS A 224 -1.44 12.12 4.43
N LEU A 225 -1.06 12.56 3.23
CA LEU A 225 -0.48 11.74 2.15
C LEU A 225 0.68 10.84 2.64
N GLY A 226 1.49 11.34 3.57
CA GLY A 226 2.58 10.55 4.16
C GLY A 226 2.11 9.25 4.85
N LEU A 227 0.83 9.17 5.25
CA LEU A 227 0.27 7.97 5.85
C LEU A 227 -0.16 6.91 4.84
N SER A 228 -0.23 7.20 3.54
CA SER A 228 -0.67 6.23 2.53
C SER A 228 0.20 4.97 2.44
N ARG A 229 1.46 5.05 2.88
CA ARG A 229 2.39 3.91 2.94
C ARG A 229 2.51 3.28 4.32
N LEU A 230 2.02 3.99 5.35
CA LEU A 230 2.23 3.65 6.76
C LEU A 230 0.97 3.13 7.42
N ALA A 231 -0.20 3.56 6.96
CA ALA A 231 -1.48 3.13 7.49
C ALA A 231 -1.74 1.64 7.17
N PRO A 232 -2.35 0.88 8.11
CA PRO A 232 -2.67 1.28 9.47
C PRO A 232 -1.47 1.25 10.41
N LEU A 233 -1.41 2.20 11.36
CA LEU A 233 -0.49 2.12 12.50
C LEU A 233 -1.15 1.28 13.61
N ARG A 234 -0.62 0.06 13.84
CA ARG A 234 -1.21 -0.92 14.78
C ARG A 234 -1.37 -0.40 16.20
N GLU A 235 -0.46 0.48 16.62
CA GLU A 235 -0.48 1.11 17.95
C GLU A 235 -1.54 2.21 18.10
N ARG A 236 -2.24 2.58 17.02
CA ARG A 236 -3.33 3.58 17.01
C ARG A 236 -4.61 3.01 16.38
N PRO A 237 -5.30 2.06 17.04
CA PRO A 237 -6.46 1.38 16.46
C PRO A 237 -7.80 2.10 16.70
N VAL A 238 -7.80 3.30 17.28
CA VAL A 238 -9.00 4.03 17.66
C VAL A 238 -9.13 5.29 16.80
N ARG A 239 -10.26 5.45 16.12
CA ARG A 239 -10.59 6.65 15.34
C ARG A 239 -11.40 7.62 16.18
N LEU A 240 -10.98 8.87 16.20
CA LEU A 240 -11.72 10.00 16.74
C LEU A 240 -12.16 10.89 15.57
N ARG A 241 -13.43 11.27 15.56
CA ARG A 241 -14.01 12.24 14.64
C ARG A 241 -14.61 13.41 15.41
N ILE A 242 -14.34 14.62 14.96
CA ILE A 242 -14.96 15.85 15.45
C ILE A 242 -15.73 16.47 14.27
N LEU A 243 -17.06 16.35 14.31
CA LEU A 243 -17.94 16.85 13.26
C LEU A 243 -18.43 18.24 13.66
N LEU A 244 -18.06 19.25 12.88
CA LEU A 244 -18.38 20.66 13.10
C LEU A 244 -19.45 21.10 12.11
N ASP A 245 -20.46 21.83 12.58
CA ASP A 245 -21.39 22.55 11.71
C ASP A 245 -20.70 23.81 11.17
N LEU A 246 -20.80 24.04 9.86
CA LEU A 246 -20.36 25.28 9.24
C LEU A 246 -21.38 26.39 9.53
N ASN A 247 -20.90 27.53 10.00
CA ASN A 247 -21.71 28.71 10.26
C ASN A 247 -22.05 29.47 8.98
N GLN A 248 -21.19 29.42 7.96
CA GLN A 248 -21.29 30.13 6.68
C GLN A 248 -20.92 29.20 5.52
N ALA A 249 -21.73 28.17 5.31
CA ALA A 249 -21.63 27.31 4.13
C ALA A 249 -22.22 28.01 2.90
N ARG A 250 -21.53 27.90 1.76
CA ARG A 250 -22.06 28.26 0.44
C ARG A 250 -23.11 27.25 -0.02
N ASP A 251 -23.77 27.55 -1.13
CA ASP A 251 -24.79 26.67 -1.75
C ASP A 251 -24.26 25.27 -2.10
N ASP A 252 -22.95 25.12 -2.31
CA ASP A 252 -22.28 23.84 -2.59
C ASP A 252 -21.91 23.04 -1.33
N GLY A 253 -22.26 23.54 -0.14
CA GLY A 253 -21.97 22.89 1.14
C GLY A 253 -20.54 23.08 1.64
N LEU A 254 -19.70 23.85 0.95
CA LEU A 254 -18.33 24.18 1.36
C LEU A 254 -18.27 25.56 2.06
N PRO A 255 -17.28 25.84 2.92
CA PRO A 255 -17.22 27.07 3.70
C PRO A 255 -16.95 28.29 2.82
N GLU A 256 -17.52 29.43 3.18
CA GLU A 256 -17.08 30.72 2.65
C GLU A 256 -15.63 31.03 3.06
N SER A 257 -14.93 31.84 2.25
CA SER A 257 -13.51 32.15 2.50
C SER A 257 -13.26 32.78 3.87
N ALA A 258 -14.19 33.59 4.39
CA ALA A 258 -14.07 34.21 5.70
C ALA A 258 -14.17 33.18 6.85
N GLU A 259 -14.95 32.12 6.68
CA GLU A 259 -15.07 31.05 7.67
C GLU A 259 -13.84 30.12 7.65
N LEU A 260 -13.22 29.94 6.49
CA LEU A 260 -12.06 29.06 6.34
C LEU A 260 -10.90 29.42 7.29
N ASP A 261 -10.65 30.71 7.51
CA ASP A 261 -9.60 31.17 8.43
C ASP A 261 -9.95 30.87 9.88
N VAL A 262 -11.22 31.03 10.27
CA VAL A 262 -11.69 30.68 11.62
C VAL A 262 -11.57 29.17 11.87
N LEU A 263 -11.92 28.35 10.88
CA LEU A 263 -11.78 26.89 10.97
C LEU A 263 -10.31 26.44 11.08
N ARG A 264 -9.38 27.16 10.43
CA ARG A 264 -7.94 26.92 10.57
C ARG A 264 -7.46 27.24 11.99
N GLU A 265 -7.85 28.39 12.52
CA GLU A 265 -7.52 28.76 13.91
C GLU A 265 -8.08 27.76 14.93
N LEU A 266 -9.29 27.22 14.67
CA LEU A 266 -9.87 26.16 15.49
C LEU A 266 -9.02 24.88 15.43
N GLU A 267 -8.63 24.44 14.23
CA GLU A 267 -7.76 23.26 14.05
C GLU A 267 -6.39 23.45 14.72
N ASP A 268 -5.79 24.64 14.62
CA ASP A 268 -4.51 24.98 15.25
C ASP A 268 -4.54 24.92 16.79
N VAL A 269 -5.74 24.95 17.39
CA VAL A 269 -5.94 24.78 18.84
C VAL A 269 -6.29 23.33 19.19
N LEU A 270 -7.14 22.68 18.40
CA LEU A 270 -7.58 21.31 18.64
C LEU A 270 -6.43 20.30 18.46
N GLU A 271 -5.67 20.42 17.37
CA GLU A 271 -4.63 19.45 17.00
C GLU A 271 -3.54 19.32 18.06
N PRO A 272 -2.89 20.39 18.54
CA PRO A 272 -1.80 20.26 19.51
C PRO A 272 -2.27 19.65 20.82
N ARG A 273 -3.48 20.02 21.27
CA ARG A 273 -4.05 19.54 22.52
C ARG A 273 -4.34 18.04 22.47
N LEU A 274 -4.99 17.58 21.41
CA LEU A 274 -5.29 16.16 21.21
C LEU A 274 -4.02 15.32 21.03
N ARG A 275 -3.03 15.86 20.31
CA ARG A 275 -1.72 15.23 20.13
C ARG A 275 -0.96 15.09 21.46
N GLU A 276 -0.90 16.15 22.27
CA GLU A 276 -0.11 16.16 23.50
C GLU A 276 -0.76 15.39 24.66
N GLU A 277 -2.08 15.48 24.82
CA GLU A 277 -2.78 14.87 25.95
C GLU A 277 -3.22 13.42 25.67
N ALA A 278 -3.44 13.04 24.40
CA ALA A 278 -3.95 11.71 24.04
C ALA A 278 -3.14 10.96 22.97
N ASP A 279 -2.01 11.51 22.50
CA ASP A 279 -1.21 10.93 21.39
C ASP A 279 -2.09 10.66 20.14
N ALA A 280 -3.10 11.52 19.94
CA ALA A 280 -4.02 11.44 18.82
C ALA A 280 -3.36 12.09 17.59
N LEU A 281 -3.12 11.28 16.57
CA LEU A 281 -2.54 11.68 15.30
C LEU A 281 -3.64 12.24 14.39
N TYR A 282 -3.53 13.51 13.99
CA TYR A 282 -4.40 14.10 12.97
C TYR A 282 -4.06 13.52 11.59
N VAL A 283 -5.06 12.96 10.90
CA VAL A 283 -4.86 12.27 9.62
C VAL A 283 -5.57 12.92 8.44
N GLY A 284 -6.50 13.84 8.70
CA GLY A 284 -7.25 14.49 7.63
C GLY A 284 -8.57 15.10 8.06
N ARG A 285 -9.25 15.69 7.09
CA ARG A 285 -10.58 16.24 7.22
C ARG A 285 -11.39 16.08 5.95
N ILE A 286 -12.71 15.99 6.13
CA ILE A 286 -13.70 16.00 5.05
C ILE A 286 -14.59 17.22 5.26
N THR A 287 -14.78 18.02 4.21
CA THR A 287 -15.74 19.14 4.23
C THR A 287 -16.78 18.92 3.16
N THR A 288 -18.04 18.75 3.56
CA THR A 288 -19.18 18.51 2.64
C THR A 288 -20.49 18.81 3.37
N ARG A 289 -21.57 19.16 2.64
CA ARG A 289 -22.93 19.34 3.18
C ARG A 289 -23.03 20.31 4.38
N GLY A 290 -22.22 21.36 4.41
CA GLY A 290 -22.22 22.28 5.54
C GLY A 290 -21.58 21.70 6.81
N LEU A 291 -20.82 20.62 6.70
CA LEU A 291 -20.12 19.96 7.81
C LEU A 291 -18.61 19.91 7.53
N ARG A 292 -17.82 19.99 8.60
CA ARG A 292 -16.39 19.70 8.59
C ARG A 292 -16.06 18.62 9.60
N ASP A 293 -15.57 17.50 9.13
CA ASP A 293 -15.26 16.31 9.91
C ASP A 293 -13.74 16.18 10.05
N LEU A 294 -13.22 16.45 11.24
CA LEU A 294 -11.80 16.32 11.57
C LEU A 294 -11.51 14.91 12.07
N VAL A 295 -10.50 14.26 11.52
CA VAL A 295 -10.25 12.83 11.73
C VAL A 295 -8.88 12.61 12.38
N TYR A 296 -8.88 11.87 13.48
CA TYR A 296 -7.69 11.53 14.25
C TYR A 296 -7.63 10.02 14.53
N TYR A 297 -6.43 9.49 14.74
CA TYR A 297 -6.21 8.14 15.25
C TYR A 297 -5.39 8.15 16.53
N ALA A 298 -5.86 7.42 17.55
CA ALA A 298 -5.25 7.36 18.87
C ALA A 298 -5.04 5.91 19.34
N LYS A 299 -4.24 5.77 20.40
CA LYS A 299 -3.91 4.48 21.00
C LYS A 299 -5.05 3.85 21.78
N SER A 300 -5.88 4.65 22.43
CA SER A 300 -6.94 4.20 23.36
C SER A 300 -8.17 5.09 23.26
N GLU A 301 -9.34 4.52 23.56
CA GLU A 301 -10.61 5.24 23.69
C GLU A 301 -10.73 5.99 25.03
N GLU A 302 -9.92 5.60 26.02
CA GLU A 302 -10.02 6.09 27.40
C GLU A 302 -9.80 7.61 27.49
N GLY A 303 -10.85 8.35 27.86
CA GLY A 303 -10.83 9.80 28.03
C GLY A 303 -10.76 10.61 26.74
N LEU A 304 -10.72 9.96 25.58
CA LEU A 304 -10.51 10.61 24.29
C LEU A 304 -11.71 11.48 23.87
N ALA A 305 -12.92 10.96 24.08
CA ALA A 305 -14.15 11.69 23.77
C ALA A 305 -14.29 12.94 24.67
N GLU A 306 -14.09 12.78 25.98
CA GLU A 306 -14.18 13.87 26.95
C GLU A 306 -13.14 14.97 26.69
N LEU A 307 -11.92 14.58 26.29
CA LEU A 307 -10.88 15.53 25.91
C LEU A 307 -11.28 16.32 24.67
N ALA A 308 -11.77 15.65 23.62
CA ALA A 308 -12.20 16.29 22.39
C ALA A 308 -13.41 17.20 22.59
N GLU A 309 -14.40 16.78 23.39
CA GLU A 309 -15.56 17.59 23.76
C GLU A 309 -15.14 18.83 24.55
N ALA A 310 -14.21 18.68 25.51
CA ALA A 310 -13.69 19.81 26.28
C ALA A 310 -12.83 20.77 25.42
N ALA A 311 -12.16 20.25 24.39
CA ALA A 311 -11.44 21.06 23.43
C ALA A 311 -12.39 21.85 22.53
N LEU A 312 -13.45 21.21 22.01
CA LEU A 312 -14.50 21.86 21.23
C LEU A 312 -15.27 22.91 22.05
N ALA A 313 -15.60 22.61 23.31
CA ALA A 313 -16.32 23.53 24.19
C ALA A 313 -15.55 24.81 24.52
N ALA A 314 -14.23 24.85 24.29
CA ALA A 314 -13.42 26.07 24.40
C ALA A 314 -13.70 27.06 23.24
N HIS A 315 -14.42 26.64 22.20
CA HIS A 315 -14.79 27.42 21.03
C HIS A 315 -16.32 27.48 20.90
N PRO A 316 -17.01 28.29 21.73
CA PRO A 316 -18.48 28.29 21.83
C PRO A 316 -19.19 28.80 20.57
N ASP A 317 -18.46 29.40 19.63
CA ASP A 317 -18.98 29.87 18.34
C ASP A 317 -19.19 28.74 17.32
N TYR A 318 -18.75 27.50 17.64
CA TYR A 318 -18.98 26.31 16.83
C TYR A 318 -19.82 25.28 17.56
N THR A 319 -20.78 24.69 16.84
CA THR A 319 -21.49 23.49 17.26
C THR A 319 -20.90 22.28 16.58
N GLY A 320 -20.96 21.14 17.26
CA GLY A 320 -20.46 19.89 16.72
C GLY A 320 -20.69 18.71 17.64
N CYS A 321 -20.30 17.53 17.18
CA CYS A 321 -20.30 16.32 17.97
C CYS A 321 -18.99 15.55 17.81
N VAL A 322 -18.70 14.73 18.82
CA VAL A 322 -17.52 13.87 18.88
C VAL A 322 -17.97 12.42 18.71
N GLN A 323 -17.24 11.67 17.90
CA GLN A 323 -17.44 10.22 17.72
C GLN A 323 -16.11 9.50 17.93
N VAL A 324 -16.12 8.43 18.72
CA VAL A 324 -14.96 7.56 18.96
C VAL A 324 -15.36 6.13 18.65
N GLU A 325 -14.59 5.47 17.78
CA GLU A 325 -14.84 4.10 17.35
C GLU A 325 -13.52 3.34 17.14
N ARG A 326 -13.51 2.03 17.39
CA ARG A 326 -12.38 1.17 16.97
C ARG A 326 -12.36 1.03 15.45
N ASP A 327 -11.20 1.33 14.87
CA ASP A 327 -10.91 1.16 13.44
C ASP A 327 -9.45 0.68 13.27
N PRO A 328 -9.12 -0.56 13.69
CA PRO A 328 -7.75 -1.07 13.68
C PRO A 328 -7.15 -1.22 12.27
N ARG A 329 -8.01 -1.28 11.24
CA ARG A 329 -7.58 -1.35 9.83
C ARG A 329 -7.43 0.03 9.19
N TRP A 330 -7.78 1.09 9.92
CA TRP A 330 -7.87 2.45 9.40
C TRP A 330 -8.75 2.53 8.15
N SER A 331 -9.84 1.76 8.12
CA SER A 331 -10.76 1.69 6.99
C SER A 331 -11.28 3.07 6.62
N PHE A 332 -11.57 3.93 7.60
CA PHE A 332 -12.01 5.30 7.29
C PHE A 332 -10.94 6.13 6.59
N PHE A 333 -9.67 5.95 6.96
CA PHE A 333 -8.59 6.66 6.27
C PHE A 333 -8.45 6.14 4.84
N ARG A 334 -8.31 4.82 4.67
CA ARG A 334 -8.00 4.19 3.39
C ARG A 334 -9.16 4.17 2.38
N GLU A 335 -10.39 4.10 2.88
CA GLU A 335 -11.58 3.95 2.02
C GLU A 335 -12.34 5.27 1.83
N LEU A 336 -12.11 6.28 2.68
CA LEU A 336 -12.85 7.55 2.62
C LEU A 336 -11.97 8.81 2.54
N LEU A 337 -10.83 8.86 3.22
CA LEU A 337 -9.93 10.03 3.15
C LEU A 337 -8.95 9.94 1.97
N GLU A 338 -8.46 8.74 1.66
CA GLU A 338 -7.58 8.55 0.52
C GLU A 338 -8.38 8.52 -0.79
N PRO A 339 -7.87 9.15 -1.85
CA PRO A 339 -8.52 9.05 -3.15
C PRO A 339 -8.51 7.59 -3.59
N SER A 340 -9.65 7.10 -4.07
CA SER A 340 -9.70 5.83 -4.79
C SER A 340 -8.83 5.88 -6.06
N PRO A 341 -8.42 4.74 -6.64
CA PRO A 341 -7.69 4.73 -7.91
C PRO A 341 -8.40 5.53 -9.02
N PHE A 342 -9.74 5.48 -9.05
CA PHE A 342 -10.54 6.27 -9.97
C PHE A 342 -10.44 7.79 -9.70
N GLU A 343 -10.51 8.20 -8.44
CA GLU A 343 -10.37 9.61 -8.07
C GLU A 343 -8.96 10.14 -8.34
N ARG A 344 -7.91 9.34 -8.10
CA ARG A 344 -6.53 9.69 -8.48
C ARG A 344 -6.43 9.95 -9.98
N LEU A 345 -6.86 8.99 -10.80
CA LEU A 345 -6.86 9.15 -12.26
C LEU A 345 -7.62 10.41 -12.68
N ARG A 346 -8.81 10.65 -12.13
CA ARG A 346 -9.58 11.86 -12.44
C ARG A 346 -8.83 13.13 -12.06
N ASN A 347 -8.20 13.16 -10.89
CA ASN A 347 -7.46 14.32 -10.42
C ASN A 347 -6.21 14.56 -11.29
N ASP A 348 -5.46 13.52 -11.64
CA ASP A 348 -4.28 13.59 -12.52
C ASP A 348 -4.66 14.12 -13.90
N LEU A 349 -5.76 13.64 -14.47
CA LEU A 349 -6.30 14.11 -15.75
C LEU A 349 -6.73 15.59 -15.68
N GLN A 350 -7.30 16.03 -14.55
CA GLN A 350 -7.63 17.44 -14.35
C GLN A 350 -6.40 18.31 -14.13
N GLU A 351 -5.35 17.79 -13.52
CA GLU A 351 -4.11 18.52 -13.30
C GLU A 351 -3.37 18.75 -14.63
N ILE A 352 -3.15 17.69 -15.40
CA ILE A 352 -2.47 17.79 -16.70
C ILE A 352 -3.21 18.72 -17.67
N THR A 353 -4.55 18.69 -17.67
CA THR A 353 -5.34 19.60 -18.53
C THR A 353 -5.25 21.06 -18.08
N ARG A 354 -5.17 21.33 -16.76
CA ARG A 354 -4.91 22.68 -16.25
C ARG A 354 -3.49 23.16 -16.58
N GLU A 355 -2.50 22.27 -16.54
CA GLU A 355 -1.13 22.59 -16.94
C GLU A 355 -1.07 22.97 -18.42
N LEU A 356 -1.67 22.17 -19.29
CA LEU A 356 -1.79 22.47 -20.73
C LEU A 356 -2.46 23.83 -20.98
N ASP A 357 -3.59 24.11 -20.33
CA ASP A 357 -4.27 25.41 -20.45
C ASP A 357 -3.39 26.57 -19.92
N GLY A 358 -2.69 26.36 -18.81
CA GLY A 358 -1.75 27.32 -18.23
C GLY A 358 -0.56 27.65 -19.14
N GLU A 359 -0.12 26.69 -19.96
CA GLU A 359 0.91 26.86 -20.98
C GLU A 359 0.38 27.44 -22.30
N GLY A 360 -0.94 27.63 -22.41
CA GLY A 360 -1.60 28.18 -23.60
C GLY A 360 -1.73 27.18 -24.75
N ASP A 361 -1.73 25.88 -24.43
CA ASP A 361 -2.02 24.81 -25.38
C ASP A 361 -3.47 24.92 -25.91
N ASP A 362 -3.72 24.45 -27.14
CA ASP A 362 -5.05 24.51 -27.75
C ASP A 362 -5.92 23.33 -27.28
N PRO A 363 -6.95 23.52 -26.44
CA PRO A 363 -7.75 22.43 -25.88
C PRO A 363 -8.61 21.69 -26.91
N GLU A 364 -8.76 22.23 -28.13
CA GLU A 364 -9.57 21.64 -29.20
C GLU A 364 -8.72 20.89 -30.25
N ALA A 365 -7.39 20.95 -30.14
CA ALA A 365 -6.50 20.28 -31.07
C ALA A 365 -6.34 18.80 -30.71
N ALA A 366 -6.73 17.92 -31.62
CA ALA A 366 -6.50 16.48 -31.48
C ALA A 366 -5.00 16.15 -31.52
N ARG A 367 -4.58 15.20 -30.68
CA ARG A 367 -3.20 14.71 -30.59
C ARG A 367 -3.16 13.25 -30.18
N THR A 368 -2.06 12.59 -30.51
CA THR A 368 -1.86 11.17 -30.18
C THR A 368 -1.71 11.00 -28.67
N CYS A 369 -2.70 10.37 -28.06
CA CYS A 369 -2.71 10.06 -26.64
C CYS A 369 -2.53 8.56 -26.43
N THR A 370 -1.91 8.19 -25.32
CA THR A 370 -1.62 6.79 -24.98
C THR A 370 -2.22 6.42 -23.62
N LEU A 371 -2.82 5.24 -23.52
CA LEU A 371 -3.17 4.59 -22.27
C LEU A 371 -2.44 3.25 -22.17
N HIS A 372 -1.92 2.95 -20.99
CA HIS A 372 -1.21 1.71 -20.72
C HIS A 372 -2.01 0.89 -19.71
N PHE A 373 -2.26 -0.37 -20.06
CA PHE A 373 -2.99 -1.31 -19.22
C PHE A 373 -2.14 -2.53 -18.90
N GLY A 374 -2.37 -3.09 -17.73
CA GLY A 374 -1.80 -4.32 -17.24
C GLY A 374 -2.86 -5.38 -16.96
N PHE A 375 -2.55 -6.64 -17.27
CA PHE A 375 -3.45 -7.77 -17.04
C PHE A 375 -2.72 -8.94 -16.38
N PRO A 376 -3.40 -9.70 -15.51
CA PRO A 376 -2.81 -10.88 -14.85
C PRO A 376 -2.72 -12.10 -15.78
N ALA A 377 -3.34 -12.07 -16.96
CA ALA A 377 -3.31 -13.17 -17.92
C ALA A 377 -3.48 -12.68 -19.37
N GLU A 378 -3.02 -13.49 -20.32
CA GLU A 378 -3.16 -13.23 -21.77
C GLU A 378 -4.62 -13.19 -22.22
N GLU A 379 -5.45 -14.14 -21.76
CA GLU A 379 -6.86 -14.25 -22.14
C GLU A 379 -7.68 -12.96 -21.89
N PRO A 380 -7.69 -12.35 -20.67
CA PRO A 380 -8.40 -11.10 -20.44
C PRO A 380 -7.81 -9.92 -21.22
N ARG A 381 -6.48 -9.84 -21.37
CA ARG A 381 -5.83 -8.81 -22.21
C ARG A 381 -6.35 -8.89 -23.64
N ASP A 382 -6.34 -10.08 -24.24
CA ASP A 382 -6.70 -10.28 -25.64
C ASP A 382 -8.19 -10.06 -25.90
N ALA A 383 -9.04 -10.43 -24.93
CA ALA A 383 -10.46 -10.12 -24.98
C ALA A 383 -10.70 -8.59 -24.97
N PHE A 384 -10.05 -7.88 -24.06
CA PHE A 384 -10.15 -6.42 -23.96
C PHE A 384 -9.57 -5.71 -25.20
N ALA A 385 -8.41 -6.16 -25.68
CA ALA A 385 -7.80 -5.65 -26.90
C ALA A 385 -8.71 -5.86 -28.13
N SER A 386 -9.35 -7.03 -28.25
CA SER A 386 -10.29 -7.31 -29.34
C SER A 386 -11.51 -6.40 -29.32
N GLU A 387 -12.02 -6.06 -28.13
CA GLU A 387 -13.11 -5.11 -27.95
C GLU A 387 -12.70 -3.71 -28.43
N LEU A 388 -11.55 -3.21 -28.00
CA LEU A 388 -11.02 -1.91 -28.42
C LEU A 388 -10.66 -1.87 -29.91
N ALA A 389 -10.14 -2.94 -30.49
CA ALA A 389 -9.84 -2.98 -31.92
C ALA A 389 -11.10 -2.69 -32.78
N SER A 390 -12.28 -3.11 -32.30
CA SER A 390 -13.56 -2.85 -32.97
C SER A 390 -14.02 -1.39 -32.89
N GLU A 391 -13.47 -0.61 -31.95
CA GLU A 391 -13.74 0.83 -31.74
C GLU A 391 -12.71 1.74 -32.44
N GLY A 392 -11.74 1.16 -33.17
CA GLY A 392 -10.77 1.89 -33.98
C GLY A 392 -9.50 2.35 -33.24
N PHE A 393 -9.18 1.75 -32.09
CA PHE A 393 -7.94 2.02 -31.37
C PHE A 393 -6.73 1.36 -32.04
N GLU A 394 -5.57 2.00 -31.96
CA GLU A 394 -4.28 1.38 -32.26
C GLU A 394 -3.77 0.65 -31.00
N LEU A 395 -3.37 -0.60 -31.16
CA LEU A 395 -3.07 -1.49 -30.03
C LEU A 395 -1.71 -2.16 -30.19
N GLU A 396 -0.97 -2.21 -29.10
CA GLU A 396 0.30 -2.94 -29.00
C GLU A 396 0.29 -3.79 -27.73
N THR A 397 0.61 -5.08 -27.85
CA THR A 397 0.64 -6.02 -26.73
C THR A 397 2.07 -6.42 -26.41
N ARG A 398 2.37 -6.57 -25.11
CA ARG A 398 3.65 -7.07 -24.62
C ARG A 398 3.42 -8.04 -23.47
N GLN A 399 4.37 -8.94 -23.25
CA GLN A 399 4.47 -9.71 -22.01
C GLN A 399 5.75 -9.29 -21.28
N GLU A 400 5.63 -9.04 -19.99
CA GLU A 400 6.74 -8.78 -19.09
C GLU A 400 6.78 -9.87 -18.01
N GLY A 401 7.96 -10.43 -17.72
CA GLY A 401 8.09 -11.54 -16.78
C GLY A 401 7.75 -12.93 -17.34
N GLU A 402 7.93 -13.96 -16.50
CA GLU A 402 7.67 -15.38 -16.82
C GLU A 402 6.97 -16.08 -15.64
N GLY A 403 6.18 -17.12 -15.94
CA GLY A 403 5.50 -17.94 -14.93
C GLY A 403 4.40 -17.19 -14.18
N GLU A 404 4.38 -17.32 -12.86
CA GLU A 404 3.38 -16.70 -11.98
C GLU A 404 3.54 -15.18 -11.84
N ASN A 405 4.67 -14.62 -12.29
CA ASN A 405 4.97 -13.18 -12.29
C ASN A 405 4.80 -12.56 -13.69
N ALA A 406 4.19 -13.27 -14.65
CA ALA A 406 3.94 -12.73 -15.98
C ALA A 406 2.85 -11.66 -15.93
N TRP A 407 3.18 -10.46 -16.41
CA TRP A 407 2.27 -9.34 -16.57
C TRP A 407 2.04 -9.07 -18.05
N PHE A 408 0.77 -8.99 -18.45
CA PHE A 408 0.37 -8.88 -19.86
C PHE A 408 -0.03 -7.44 -20.14
N ALA A 409 0.87 -6.69 -20.76
CA ALA A 409 0.68 -5.27 -21.04
C ALA A 409 -0.07 -5.03 -22.36
N LEU A 410 -0.92 -4.01 -22.36
CA LEU A 410 -1.61 -3.48 -23.53
C LEU A 410 -1.44 -1.97 -23.59
N ARG A 411 -0.81 -1.49 -24.66
CA ARG A 411 -0.71 -0.07 -24.99
C ARG A 411 -1.80 0.28 -26.00
N VAL A 412 -2.61 1.28 -25.66
CA VAL A 412 -3.75 1.76 -26.45
C VAL A 412 -3.46 3.18 -26.89
N THR A 413 -3.46 3.42 -28.20
CA THR A 413 -3.16 4.73 -28.79
C THR A 413 -4.34 5.23 -29.61
N ARG A 414 -4.65 6.52 -29.49
CA ARG A 414 -5.69 7.19 -30.29
C ARG A 414 -5.49 8.71 -30.30
N ASP A 415 -5.85 9.35 -31.41
CA ASP A 415 -5.90 10.80 -31.49
C ASP A 415 -7.18 11.32 -30.83
N GLU A 416 -7.04 12.17 -29.81
CA GLU A 416 -8.16 12.78 -29.09
C GLU A 416 -7.83 14.23 -28.71
N THR A 417 -8.84 15.04 -28.42
CA THR A 417 -8.64 16.31 -27.72
C THR A 417 -8.34 16.03 -26.23
N PRO A 418 -7.68 16.95 -25.50
CA PRO A 418 -7.47 16.79 -24.05
C PRO A 418 -8.76 16.47 -23.27
N GLY A 419 -9.87 17.12 -23.60
CA GLY A 419 -11.17 16.87 -22.97
C GLY A 419 -11.71 15.47 -23.28
N ASP A 420 -11.76 15.10 -24.55
CA ASP A 420 -12.23 13.77 -24.98
C ASP A 420 -11.34 12.65 -24.44
N PHE A 421 -10.04 12.89 -24.32
CA PHE A 421 -9.08 11.95 -23.73
C PHE A 421 -9.39 11.69 -22.25
N CYS A 422 -9.74 12.71 -21.48
CA CYS A 422 -10.10 12.54 -20.07
C CYS A 422 -11.32 11.63 -19.92
N ASP A 423 -12.39 11.89 -20.69
CA ASP A 423 -13.60 11.06 -20.70
C ASP A 423 -13.31 9.63 -21.16
N LEU A 424 -12.46 9.49 -22.17
CA LEU A 424 -11.99 8.20 -22.68
C LEU A 424 -11.24 7.41 -21.60
N ALA A 425 -10.27 8.04 -20.92
CA ALA A 425 -9.44 7.41 -19.91
C ALA A 425 -10.28 6.89 -18.73
N LEU A 426 -11.20 7.71 -18.21
CA LEU A 426 -12.11 7.32 -17.13
C LEU A 426 -13.05 6.17 -17.54
N ARG A 427 -13.54 6.19 -18.78
CA ARG A 427 -14.38 5.11 -19.32
C ARG A 427 -13.60 3.81 -19.47
N LEU A 428 -12.37 3.87 -20.00
CA LEU A 428 -11.56 2.67 -20.20
C LEU A 428 -11.02 2.11 -18.88
N PHE A 429 -10.75 2.95 -17.89
CA PHE A 429 -10.43 2.51 -16.52
C PHE A 429 -11.49 1.54 -15.99
N GLY A 430 -12.77 1.93 -16.03
CA GLY A 430 -13.86 1.09 -15.53
C GLY A 430 -14.08 -0.21 -16.33
N ARG A 431 -13.79 -0.19 -17.64
CA ARG A 431 -13.88 -1.40 -18.49
C ARG A 431 -12.71 -2.35 -18.26
N ALA A 432 -11.50 -1.81 -18.06
CA ALA A 432 -10.32 -2.60 -17.73
C ALA A 432 -10.52 -3.33 -16.40
N ASP A 433 -10.99 -2.63 -15.37
CA ASP A 433 -11.31 -3.21 -14.06
C ASP A 433 -12.29 -4.40 -14.18
N GLN A 434 -13.36 -4.25 -14.97
CA GLN A 434 -14.31 -5.34 -15.26
C GLN A 434 -13.66 -6.55 -15.98
N ALA A 435 -12.63 -6.29 -16.78
CA ALA A 435 -11.82 -7.31 -17.44
C ALA A 435 -10.69 -7.86 -16.56
N LYS A 436 -10.62 -7.46 -15.28
CA LYS A 436 -9.52 -7.78 -14.34
C LYS A 436 -8.17 -7.22 -14.77
N GLY A 437 -8.18 -6.14 -15.55
CA GLY A 437 -7.00 -5.36 -15.88
C GLY A 437 -6.95 -4.06 -15.09
N GLU A 438 -5.78 -3.44 -15.08
CA GLU A 438 -5.51 -2.20 -14.36
C GLU A 438 -4.96 -1.17 -15.34
N LEU A 439 -5.41 0.08 -15.25
CA LEU A 439 -4.75 1.19 -15.93
C LEU A 439 -3.47 1.54 -15.15
N ILE A 440 -2.32 1.35 -15.78
CA ILE A 440 -1.01 1.54 -15.16
C ILE A 440 -0.39 2.92 -15.46
N GLY A 441 -0.90 3.62 -16.48
CA GLY A 441 -0.41 4.95 -16.83
C GLY A 441 -1.03 5.52 -18.09
N PHE A 442 -0.76 6.79 -18.35
CA PHE A 442 -1.25 7.49 -19.52
C PHE A 442 -0.25 8.54 -20.02
N GLU A 443 -0.36 8.92 -21.28
CA GLU A 443 0.42 9.98 -21.90
C GLU A 443 -0.54 10.92 -22.66
N LEU A 444 -0.58 12.18 -22.25
CA LEU A 444 -1.26 13.27 -22.95
C LEU A 444 -0.24 14.37 -23.23
N PRO A 445 0.37 14.41 -24.43
CA PRO A 445 1.41 15.38 -24.74
C PRO A 445 0.84 16.78 -25.00
N ALA A 446 1.60 17.81 -24.66
CA ALA A 446 1.39 19.15 -25.20
C ALA A 446 1.64 19.17 -26.71
N LEU A 447 1.00 20.08 -27.43
CA LEU A 447 1.34 20.31 -28.84
C LEU A 447 2.78 20.84 -28.90
N GLU A 448 3.62 20.27 -29.76
CA GLU A 448 4.97 20.79 -29.95
C GLU A 448 4.87 22.28 -30.35
N GLY A 449 5.41 23.16 -29.49
CA GLY A 449 5.53 24.57 -29.77
C GLY A 449 6.27 24.75 -31.08
N GLY A 450 5.57 25.30 -32.09
CA GLY A 450 6.21 25.73 -33.32
C GLY A 450 7.37 26.64 -32.98
N ASP A 451 8.57 26.19 -33.36
CA ASP A 451 9.84 26.90 -33.33
C ASP A 451 9.62 28.43 -33.39
N THR A 452 9.77 29.13 -32.27
CA THR A 452 9.90 30.60 -32.30
C THR A 452 11.26 30.90 -32.91
N ALA A 453 11.33 30.78 -34.23
CA ALA A 453 12.44 31.24 -35.04
C ALA A 453 12.40 32.77 -35.10
N GLY A 454 13.42 33.42 -34.50
CA GLY A 454 13.88 34.75 -34.89
C GLY A 454 13.59 35.88 -33.92
#